data_AF-A0A0B7AGT3-F1
#
_entry.id   AF-A0A0B7AGT3-F1
#
_cell.length_a   1.000
_cell.length_b   1.000
_cell.length_c   1.000
_cell.angle_alpha   90.00
_cell.angle_beta   90.00
_cell.angle_gamma   90.00
#
_symmetry.space_group_name_H-M   'P 1'
#
loop_
_entity.id
_entity.type
_entity.pdbx_description
1 polymer ?
#
loop_
_entity_poly.entity_id
_entity_poly.type
_entity_poly.pdbx_seq_one_letter_code
_entity_poly.pdbx_strand_id
1 'polypeptide(L)'
;TSVANVICFIIIGHRFSYGDEQFLNFCHYFHELIEATEGTTLFNFYPFLQYIPFDLFGAKKLEDRAKFVLNNFAASFVKQKGFDEYDENNLSNYIALYVCEMNKKVKAREPTTMNVENLT
;
A
#
# COMPACT_ATOMS: atom_id res chain seq x y z
N THR A 1 16.17 3.04 -4.56
CA THR A 1 15.44 1.88 -5.11
C THR A 1 15.92 0.53 -4.57
N SER A 2 17.19 0.32 -4.21
CA SER A 2 17.67 -0.99 -3.70
C SER A 2 16.96 -1.45 -2.41
N VAL A 3 16.81 -0.58 -1.40
CA VAL A 3 16.10 -0.91 -0.15
C VAL A 3 14.60 -1.18 -0.39
N ALA A 4 13.93 -0.34 -1.18
CA ALA A 4 12.52 -0.52 -1.54
C ALA A 4 12.28 -1.89 -2.20
N ASN A 5 13.19 -2.33 -3.09
CA ASN A 5 13.08 -3.63 -3.74
C ASN A 5 13.25 -4.80 -2.75
N VAL A 6 14.12 -4.65 -1.74
CA VAL A 6 14.26 -5.65 -0.66
C VAL A 6 12.98 -5.73 0.17
N ILE A 7 12.38 -4.60 0.54
CA ILE A 7 11.12 -4.55 1.27
C ILE A 7 10.00 -5.17 0.44
N CYS A 8 9.87 -4.80 -0.83
CA CYS A 8 8.90 -5.40 -1.74
C CYS A 8 9.11 -6.90 -1.92
N PHE A 9 10.36 -7.38 -1.96
CA PHE A 9 10.64 -8.81 -2.01
C PHE A 9 10.15 -9.54 -0.76
N ILE A 10 10.29 -8.95 0.42
CA ILE A 10 9.77 -9.55 1.67
C ILE A 10 8.23 -9.55 1.67
N ILE A 11 7.62 -8.44 1.25
CA ILE A 11 6.16 -8.27 1.33
C ILE A 11 5.44 -9.09 0.25
N ILE A 12 5.91 -8.99 -1.00
CA ILE A 12 5.25 -9.50 -2.21
C ILE A 12 5.89 -10.83 -2.67
N GLY A 13 7.13 -11.12 -2.26
CA GLY A 13 7.89 -12.27 -2.79
C GLY A 13 8.45 -12.03 -4.18
N HIS A 14 8.42 -10.78 -4.67
CA HIS A 14 8.84 -10.41 -6.02
C HIS A 14 9.95 -9.37 -5.99
N ARG A 15 10.99 -9.57 -6.83
CA ARG A 15 12.05 -8.58 -7.04
C ARG A 15 11.78 -7.87 -8.35
N PHE A 16 11.57 -6.56 -8.27
CA PHE A 16 11.39 -5.72 -9.44
C PHE A 16 12.72 -5.47 -10.15
N SER A 17 12.69 -5.35 -11.47
CA SER A 17 13.84 -4.86 -12.23
C SER A 17 14.07 -3.38 -11.90
N TYR A 18 15.33 -2.94 -11.90
CA TYR A 18 15.64 -1.54 -11.64
C TYR A 18 15.08 -0.56 -12.69
N GLY A 19 14.71 -1.07 -13.88
CA GLY A 19 14.05 -0.32 -14.94
C GLY A 19 12.54 -0.56 -15.05
N ASP A 20 11.92 -1.20 -14.06
CA ASP A 20 10.47 -1.42 -14.06
C ASP A 20 9.73 -0.09 -13.84
N GLU A 21 9.05 0.40 -14.87
CA GLU A 21 8.35 1.69 -14.82
C GLU A 21 7.22 1.73 -13.78
N GLN A 22 6.51 0.61 -13.55
CA GLN A 22 5.46 0.58 -12.53
C GLN A 22 6.05 0.72 -11.13
N PHE A 23 7.15 0.00 -10.85
CA PHE A 23 7.81 0.10 -9.56
C PHE A 23 8.46 1.46 -9.32
N LEU A 24 9.04 2.06 -10.36
CA LEU A 24 9.59 3.42 -10.30
C LEU A 24 8.49 4.46 -10.05
N ASN A 25 7.35 4.35 -10.74
CA ASN A 25 6.20 5.22 -10.53
C ASN A 25 5.62 5.05 -9.13
N PHE A 26 5.53 3.82 -8.62
CA PHE A 26 5.15 3.56 -7.23
C PHE A 26 6.07 4.27 -6.25
N CYS A 27 7.40 4.10 -6.38
CA CYS A 27 8.36 4.75 -5.50
C CYS A 27 8.25 6.28 -5.57
N HIS A 28 8.06 6.82 -6.76
CA HIS A 28 7.93 8.26 -6.97
C HIS A 28 6.65 8.80 -6.33
N TYR A 29 5.49 8.23 -6.63
CA TYR A 29 4.21 8.70 -6.06
C TYR A 29 4.14 8.48 -4.55
N PHE A 30 4.72 7.39 -4.04
CA PHE A 30 4.83 7.16 -2.61
C PHE A 30 5.67 8.23 -1.92
N HIS A 31 6.80 8.63 -2.52
CA HIS A 31 7.62 9.72 -2.01
C HIS A 31 6.86 11.05 -2.01
N GLU A 32 6.16 11.37 -3.09
CA GLU A 32 5.35 12.60 -3.18
C GLU A 32 4.19 12.63 -2.18
N LEU A 33 3.62 11.46 -1.83
CA LEU A 33 2.64 11.36 -0.75
C LEU A 33 3.25 11.70 0.61
N ILE A 34 4.45 11.18 0.90
CA ILE A 34 5.17 11.49 2.15
C ILE A 34 5.50 12.99 2.22
N GLU A 35 6.05 13.58 1.17
CA GLU A 35 6.37 15.02 1.16
C GLU A 35 5.12 15.88 1.37
N ALA A 36 3.98 15.50 0.78
CA ALA A 36 2.72 16.20 1.01
C ALA A 36 2.25 16.13 2.47
N THR A 37 2.53 15.03 3.18
CA THR A 37 2.21 14.93 4.62
C THR A 37 3.04 15.91 5.46
N GLU A 38 4.27 16.24 5.09
CA GLU A 38 5.07 17.25 5.80
C GLU A 38 4.45 18.65 5.69
N GLY A 39 3.82 18.94 4.53
CA GLY A 39 3.05 20.17 4.29
C GLY A 39 1.75 20.30 5.10
N THR A 40 1.24 19.22 5.71
CA THR A 40 0.01 19.24 6.52
C THR A 40 0.14 20.04 7.82
N THR A 41 1.37 20.37 8.22
CA THR A 41 1.65 21.26 9.35
C THR A 41 0.84 22.55 9.27
N LEU A 42 0.66 23.14 8.08
CA LEU A 42 -0.14 24.36 7.90
C LEU A 42 -1.64 24.17 8.20
N PHE A 43 -2.21 22.99 7.92
CA PHE A 43 -3.59 22.66 8.27
C PHE A 43 -3.80 22.49 9.77
N ASN A 44 -2.79 21.93 10.47
CA ASN A 44 -2.81 21.84 11.93
C ASN A 44 -2.81 23.23 12.60
N PHE A 45 -2.13 24.22 12.00
CA PHE A 45 -2.09 25.59 12.54
C PHE A 45 -3.27 26.47 12.09
N TYR A 46 -3.83 26.24 10.90
CA TYR A 46 -4.89 27.07 10.32
C TYR A 46 -6.03 26.23 9.73
N PRO A 47 -6.96 25.72 10.57
CA PRO A 47 -8.04 24.84 10.15
C PRO A 47 -8.99 25.46 9.12
N PHE A 48 -9.06 26.79 9.02
CA PHE A 48 -9.95 27.46 8.05
C PHE A 48 -9.50 27.25 6.59
N LEU A 49 -8.24 26.88 6.35
CA LEU A 49 -7.71 26.57 5.01
C LEU A 49 -8.44 25.40 4.34
N GLN A 50 -9.06 24.51 5.12
CA GLN A 50 -9.85 23.37 4.59
C GLN A 50 -11.14 23.79 3.87
N TYR A 51 -11.63 25.01 4.10
CA TYR A 51 -12.86 25.52 3.47
C TYR A 51 -12.60 26.31 2.18
N ILE A 52 -11.34 26.45 1.76
CA ILE A 52 -11.01 27.17 0.53
C ILE A 52 -11.25 26.23 -0.67
N PRO A 53 -12.19 26.54 -1.57
CA PRO A 53 -12.62 25.63 -2.64
C PRO A 53 -11.63 25.52 -3.81
N PHE A 54 -10.44 26.13 -3.68
CA PHE A 54 -9.42 26.17 -4.72
C PHE A 54 -8.39 25.07 -4.44
N ASP A 55 -8.01 24.31 -5.46
CA ASP A 55 -7.00 23.24 -5.44
C ASP A 55 -5.58 23.80 -5.24
N LEU A 56 -5.41 24.70 -4.26
CA LEU A 56 -4.19 25.45 -3.97
C LEU A 56 -3.02 24.53 -3.62
N PHE A 57 -3.32 23.31 -3.17
CA PHE A 57 -2.34 22.37 -2.66
C PHE A 57 -2.23 21.09 -3.49
N GLY A 58 -2.90 21.03 -4.66
CA GLY A 58 -2.86 19.85 -5.53
C GLY A 58 -3.49 18.60 -4.89
N ALA A 59 -4.55 18.79 -4.11
CA ALA A 59 -5.24 17.70 -3.40
C ALA A 59 -5.76 16.63 -4.36
N LYS A 60 -6.25 17.03 -5.55
CA LYS A 60 -6.67 16.07 -6.58
C LYS A 60 -5.50 15.23 -7.09
N LYS A 61 -4.35 15.87 -7.34
CA LYS A 61 -3.13 15.17 -7.77
C LYS A 61 -2.66 14.19 -6.70
N LEU A 62 -2.75 14.58 -5.43
CA LEU A 62 -2.41 13.72 -4.29
C LEU A 62 -3.37 12.54 -4.17
N GLU A 63 -4.67 12.78 -4.37
CA GLU A 63 -5.70 11.74 -4.40
C GLU A 63 -5.43 10.72 -5.51
N ASP A 64 -5.09 11.17 -6.71
CA ASP A 64 -4.78 10.28 -7.84
C ASP A 64 -3.51 9.45 -7.57
N ARG A 65 -2.48 10.05 -6.98
CA ARG A 65 -1.26 9.34 -6.54
C ARG A 65 -1.56 8.31 -5.46
N ALA A 66 -2.37 8.66 -4.48
CA ALA A 66 -2.82 7.74 -3.42
C ALA A 66 -3.59 6.56 -4.01
N LYS A 67 -4.53 6.82 -4.93
CA LYS A 67 -5.26 5.77 -5.65
C LYS A 67 -4.31 4.85 -6.41
N PHE A 68 -3.30 5.39 -7.10
CA PHE A 68 -2.31 4.55 -7.77
C PHE A 68 -1.57 3.64 -6.79
N VAL A 69 -1.06 4.20 -5.68
CA VAL A 69 -0.27 3.46 -4.69
C VAL A 69 -1.11 2.37 -4.01
N LEU A 70 -2.31 2.70 -3.53
CA LEU A 70 -3.15 1.77 -2.77
C LEU A 70 -3.91 0.81 -3.69
N ASN A 71 -4.63 1.33 -4.68
CA ASN A 71 -5.56 0.53 -5.47
C ASN A 71 -4.90 -0.15 -6.66
N ASN A 72 -4.00 0.55 -7.37
CA ASN A 72 -3.40 -0.02 -8.58
C ASN A 72 -2.20 -0.92 -8.23
N PHE A 73 -1.37 -0.49 -7.28
CA PHE A 73 -0.16 -1.22 -6.90
C PHE A 73 -0.39 -2.18 -5.73
N ALA A 74 -0.74 -1.71 -4.54
CA ALA A 74 -0.84 -2.59 -3.37
C ALA A 74 -1.96 -3.64 -3.51
N ALA A 75 -3.18 -3.22 -3.86
CA ALA A 75 -4.31 -4.13 -3.97
C ALA A 75 -4.13 -5.19 -5.08
N SER A 76 -3.41 -4.88 -6.17
CA SER A 76 -3.14 -5.86 -7.22
C SER A 76 -2.23 -6.99 -6.72
N PHE A 77 -1.19 -6.66 -5.94
CA PHE A 77 -0.33 -7.67 -5.31
C PHE A 77 -1.00 -8.42 -4.17
N VAL A 78 -1.85 -7.76 -3.39
CA VAL A 78 -2.66 -8.44 -2.36
C VAL A 78 -3.57 -9.48 -3.02
N LYS A 79 -4.25 -9.12 -4.10
CA LYS A 79 -5.07 -10.06 -4.86
C LYS A 79 -4.24 -11.22 -5.42
N GLN A 80 -3.16 -10.90 -6.11
CA GLN A 80 -2.31 -11.88 -6.77
C GLN A 80 -1.69 -12.86 -5.76
N LYS A 81 -1.03 -12.37 -4.72
CA LYS A 81 -0.26 -13.19 -3.77
C LYS A 81 -1.10 -13.77 -2.64
N GLY A 82 -2.17 -13.10 -2.28
CA GLY A 82 -3.08 -13.51 -1.20
C GLY A 82 -4.18 -14.46 -1.66
N PHE A 83 -4.54 -14.47 -2.95
CA PHE A 83 -5.69 -15.23 -3.43
C PHE A 83 -5.41 -16.02 -4.71
N ASP A 84 -4.89 -15.38 -5.76
CA ASP A 84 -4.76 -16.05 -7.07
C ASP A 84 -3.61 -17.08 -7.09
N GLU A 85 -2.48 -16.75 -6.48
CA GLU A 85 -1.28 -17.61 -6.36
C GLU A 85 -1.13 -18.22 -4.96
N TYR A 86 -2.16 -18.11 -4.12
CA TYR A 86 -2.08 -18.55 -2.73
C TYR A 86 -1.97 -20.08 -2.63
N ASP A 87 -0.93 -20.53 -1.93
CA ASP A 87 -0.70 -21.93 -1.61
C ASP A 87 -0.29 -22.06 -0.13
N GLU A 88 -1.08 -22.81 0.64
CA GLU A 88 -0.81 -23.09 2.06
C GLU A 88 0.54 -23.79 2.28
N ASN A 89 1.07 -24.49 1.26
CA ASN A 89 2.36 -25.18 1.32
C ASN A 89 3.54 -24.31 0.87
N ASN A 90 3.28 -23.14 0.28
CA ASN A 90 4.31 -22.24 -0.25
C ASN A 90 4.06 -20.78 0.17
N LEU A 91 4.27 -20.53 1.47
CA LEU A 91 4.13 -19.22 2.10
C LEU A 91 5.44 -18.43 2.00
N SER A 92 5.78 -17.99 0.79
CA SER A 92 7.07 -17.34 0.50
C SER A 92 7.09 -15.82 0.70
N ASN A 93 5.97 -15.20 1.06
CA ASN A 93 5.85 -13.75 1.22
C ASN A 93 4.87 -13.35 2.34
N TYR A 94 4.99 -12.11 2.81
CA TYR A 94 4.17 -11.59 3.91
C TYR A 94 2.66 -11.63 3.62
N ILE A 95 2.23 -11.27 2.41
CA ILE A 95 0.81 -11.27 2.03
C ILE A 95 0.22 -12.67 2.19
N ALA A 96 0.89 -13.69 1.66
CA ALA A 96 0.46 -15.07 1.77
C ALA A 96 0.43 -15.55 3.23
N LEU A 97 1.44 -15.18 4.04
CA LEU A 97 1.47 -15.48 5.48
C LEU A 97 0.30 -14.84 6.23
N TYR A 98 -0.02 -13.58 5.93
CA TYR A 98 -1.13 -12.87 6.53
C TYR A 98 -2.46 -13.55 6.23
N VAL A 99 -2.70 -13.90 4.96
CA VAL A 99 -3.93 -14.60 4.55
C VAL A 99 -4.02 -15.98 5.18
N CYS A 100 -2.91 -16.72 5.27
CA CYS A 100 -2.86 -18.02 5.93
C CYS A 100 -3.25 -17.92 7.41
N GLU A 101 -2.66 -16.98 8.13
CA GLU A 101 -2.95 -16.76 9.55
C GLU A 101 -4.39 -16.28 9.78
N MET A 102 -4.89 -15.39 8.93
CA MET A 102 -6.30 -14.98 8.93
C MET A 102 -7.22 -16.19 8.77
N ASN A 103 -6.97 -17.04 7.78
CA ASN A 103 -7.76 -18.25 7.52
C ASN A 103 -7.71 -19.24 8.68
N LYS A 104 -6.56 -19.42 9.34
CA LYS A 104 -6.42 -20.28 10.52
C LYS A 104 -7.30 -19.80 11.68
N LYS A 105 -7.27 -18.50 12.02
CA LYS A 105 -8.07 -17.93 13.09
C LYS A 105 -9.56 -18.00 12.81
N VAL A 106 -9.97 -17.72 11.57
CA VAL A 106 -11.37 -17.85 11.13
C VAL A 106 -11.84 -19.30 11.26
N LYS A 107 -11.04 -20.29 10.79
CA LYS A 107 -11.35 -21.73 10.94
C LYS A 107 -11.44 -22.14 12.42
N ALA A 108 -10.57 -21.61 13.28
CA ALA A 108 -10.55 -21.87 14.71
C ALA A 108 -11.65 -21.13 15.52
N ARG A 109 -12.41 -20.23 14.87
CA ARG A 109 -13.39 -19.34 15.50
C ARG A 109 -12.80 -18.47 16.62
N GLU A 110 -11.53 -18.11 16.47
CA GLU A 110 -10.87 -17.19 17.38
C GLU A 110 -11.25 -15.75 17.05
N PRO A 111 -11.46 -14.88 18.06
CA PRO A 111 -11.66 -13.46 17.82
C PRO A 111 -10.41 -12.87 17.13
N THR A 112 -10.62 -12.20 15.99
CA THR A 112 -9.54 -11.63 15.19
C THR A 112 -9.95 -10.29 14.60
N THR A 113 -8.99 -9.37 14.50
CA THR A 113 -9.11 -8.10 13.79
C THR A 113 -8.51 -8.18 12.38
N MET A 114 -8.07 -9.37 11.96
CA MET A 114 -7.46 -9.58 10.65
C MET A 114 -8.52 -9.54 9.56
N ASN A 115 -8.30 -8.71 8.54
CA ASN A 115 -9.13 -8.60 7.37
C ASN A 115 -8.24 -8.19 6.17
N VAL A 116 -8.76 -8.36 4.96
CA VAL A 116 -8.01 -8.06 3.73
C VAL A 116 -7.85 -6.55 3.54
N GLU A 117 -8.80 -5.76 4.03
CA GLU A 117 -8.77 -4.30 3.97
C GLU A 117 -7.56 -3.72 4.70
N ASN A 118 -7.07 -4.38 5.76
CA ASN A 118 -5.85 -3.98 6.46
C ASN A 118 -4.56 -4.18 5.63
N LEU A 119 -4.63 -4.84 4.47
CA LEU A 119 -3.51 -4.99 3.54
C LEU A 119 -3.48 -3.94 2.43
N THR A 120 -4.50 -3.08 2.33
CA THR A 120 -4.69 -2.09 1.25
C THR A 120 -4.95 -0.70 1.80
#